data_AF-A0AAD3P0B4-F1
#
_entry.id   AF-A0AAD3P0B4-F1
#
_cell.length_a   1.000
_cell.length_b   1.000
_cell.length_c   1.000
_cell.angle_alpha   90.00
_cell.angle_beta   90.00
_cell.angle_gamma   90.00
#
_symmetry.space_group_name_H-M   'P 1'
#
loop_
_entity.id
_entity.type
_entity.pdbx_description
1 polymer ?
#
loop_
_entity_poly.entity_id
_entity_poly.type
_entity_poly.pdbx_seq_one_letter_code
_entity_poly.pdbx_strand_id
1 'polypeptide(L)'
;MQGHRAYVVTGTGQNPLLVVLTTGGTIASSLDSDGAARPNLGAAELLSLLPPMAVDLRAQEVLAKDSASLTLADMQRISDAVGAALADPQITGVIALHGTDAMEETALLVQLQHGPQKPVIFTGAQFASDHPRSDGARNFTDAVRAALQPQADPGVALAFGGQVMPVWGLYKFSTDAPDAFRRVADEGATISHPLPAPVSDLRVDIIAAHPGSDGLLLEASLAAGARGIVIAALGSGNATPELVAAIARARNEGAVVVVSSRVPEGLLSPIYGGGGGGHDMRRAGAIHARVLRPGQARILLAAMLANGCCETEIANAFEGTPDTVPQSRPA
;
A
#
# COMPACT_ATOMS: atom_id res chain seq x y z
N MET A 1 25.56 -15.48 29.66
CA MET A 1 24.63 -14.67 30.48
C MET A 1 24.27 -13.42 29.69
N GLN A 2 23.12 -12.80 30.01
CA GLN A 2 22.33 -11.83 29.23
C GLN A 2 21.60 -12.50 28.05
N GLY A 3 20.29 -12.72 28.06
CA GLY A 3 19.22 -12.20 28.91
C GLY A 3 17.93 -12.21 28.10
N HIS A 4 17.53 -13.37 27.58
CA HIS A 4 16.28 -13.53 26.81
C HIS A 4 15.13 -13.87 27.76
N ARG A 5 14.50 -12.87 28.39
CA ARG A 5 13.17 -12.92 29.02
C ARG A 5 12.61 -11.48 29.01
N ALA A 6 11.36 -11.19 28.65
CA ALA A 6 10.16 -12.00 28.77
C ALA A 6 9.11 -11.62 27.70
N TYR A 7 8.39 -12.62 27.16
CA TYR A 7 6.96 -12.49 26.90
C TYR A 7 6.27 -13.70 27.47
N VAL A 8 5.15 -13.43 28.14
CA VAL A 8 4.36 -14.43 28.82
C VAL A 8 3.71 -15.31 27.75
N VAL A 9 4.17 -16.55 27.63
CA VAL A 9 3.37 -17.65 27.08
C VAL A 9 2.27 -17.94 28.09
N THR A 10 1.15 -17.21 28.02
CA THR A 10 -0.06 -17.60 28.75
C THR A 10 -0.88 -18.51 27.84
N GLY A 11 -0.65 -19.82 27.95
CA GLY A 11 -1.66 -20.81 27.60
C GLY A 11 -1.12 -22.04 26.88
N THR A 12 -0.75 -23.07 27.65
CA THR A 12 -0.98 -24.52 27.39
C THR A 12 -0.79 -25.14 25.99
N GLY A 13 -0.32 -24.44 24.95
CA GLY A 13 -0.33 -24.88 23.56
C GLY A 13 -1.73 -24.89 22.90
N GLN A 14 -2.68 -24.09 23.39
CA GLN A 14 -4.08 -24.08 22.93
C GLN A 14 -4.51 -22.76 22.23
N ASN A 15 -3.72 -21.69 22.34
CA ASN A 15 -4.08 -20.38 21.78
C ASN A 15 -3.59 -20.21 20.33
N PRO A 16 -4.26 -19.37 19.52
CA PRO A 16 -3.74 -18.94 18.22
C PRO A 16 -2.40 -18.21 18.38
N LEU A 17 -1.44 -18.48 17.47
CA LEU A 17 -0.12 -17.85 17.47
C LEU A 17 -0.01 -16.85 16.31
N LEU A 18 0.14 -15.57 16.63
CA LEU A 18 0.37 -14.51 15.65
C LEU A 18 1.83 -14.06 15.64
N VAL A 19 2.36 -13.75 14.45
CA VAL A 19 3.64 -13.03 14.33
C VAL A 19 3.37 -11.54 14.30
N VAL A 20 4.13 -10.77 15.09
CA VAL A 20 4.13 -9.30 15.05
C VAL A 20 5.42 -8.83 14.41
N LEU A 21 5.33 -8.34 13.17
CA LEU A 21 6.45 -7.77 12.44
C LEU A 21 6.54 -6.27 12.71
N THR A 22 7.69 -5.79 13.17
CA THR A 22 7.93 -4.35 13.34
C THR A 22 8.82 -3.82 12.23
N THR A 23 8.45 -2.67 11.68
CA THR A 23 9.17 -2.02 10.57
C THR A 23 9.68 -0.62 10.93
N GLY A 24 9.32 -0.15 12.14
CA GLY A 24 9.47 1.23 12.60
C GLY A 24 8.11 1.91 12.73
N GLY A 25 8.08 3.23 12.48
CA GLY A 25 6.86 4.03 12.46
C GLY A 25 6.40 4.56 13.82
N THR A 26 5.42 5.47 13.77
CA THR A 26 4.95 6.30 14.89
C THR A 26 4.51 5.52 16.12
N ILE A 27 4.00 4.29 15.98
CA ILE A 27 3.58 3.45 17.10
C ILE A 27 4.76 3.09 18.03
N ALA A 28 5.97 3.05 17.47
CA ALA A 28 7.20 2.78 18.19
C ALA A 28 7.97 4.07 18.54
N SER A 29 7.40 5.26 18.28
CA SER A 29 8.08 6.54 18.42
C SER A 29 7.51 7.39 19.57
N SER A 30 8.38 8.09 20.28
CA SER A 30 8.03 9.22 21.15
C SER A 30 8.66 10.50 20.65
N LEU A 31 8.18 11.65 21.12
CA LEU A 31 8.80 12.94 20.85
C LEU A 31 10.15 13.02 21.58
N ASP A 32 11.15 13.59 20.90
CA ASP A 32 12.42 13.95 21.51
C ASP A 32 12.40 15.40 22.04
N SER A 33 13.57 15.90 22.48
CA SER A 33 13.70 17.27 22.99
C SER A 33 13.55 18.36 21.93
N ASP A 34 13.66 18.04 20.64
CA ASP A 34 13.50 18.99 19.53
C ASP A 34 12.08 18.97 18.92
N GLY A 35 11.24 18.02 19.37
CA GLY A 35 9.85 17.86 18.96
C GLY A 35 9.66 16.89 17.80
N ALA A 36 10.71 16.20 17.34
CA ALA A 36 10.60 15.14 16.35
C ALA A 36 10.20 13.81 17.00
N ALA A 37 9.27 13.09 16.37
CA ALA A 37 8.94 11.73 16.78
C ALA A 37 9.97 10.75 16.22
N ARG A 38 10.69 9.99 17.07
CA ARG A 38 11.68 8.99 16.64
C ARG A 38 11.43 7.63 17.28
N PRO A 39 11.70 6.52 16.55
CA PRO A 39 11.51 5.18 17.10
C PRO A 39 12.40 4.96 18.33
N ASN A 40 11.79 4.57 19.45
CA ASN A 40 12.50 4.25 20.69
C ASN A 40 11.90 3.08 21.48
N LEU A 41 10.75 2.55 21.08
CA LEU A 41 10.14 1.39 21.72
C LEU A 41 10.63 0.09 21.09
N GLY A 42 11.15 -0.81 21.92
CA GLY A 42 11.48 -2.17 21.52
C GLY A 42 10.23 -3.02 21.31
N ALA A 43 10.40 -4.19 20.68
CA ALA A 43 9.33 -5.18 20.53
C ALA A 43 8.61 -5.50 21.87
N ALA A 44 9.31 -5.36 23.00
CA ALA A 44 8.75 -5.68 24.31
C ALA A 44 7.70 -4.72 24.79
N GLU A 45 8.04 -3.46 24.65
CA GLU A 45 7.22 -2.35 25.09
C GLU A 45 6.00 -2.26 24.17
N LEU A 46 6.17 -2.53 22.87
CA LEU A 46 5.06 -2.64 21.92
C LEU A 46 4.05 -3.73 22.31
N LEU A 47 4.52 -4.93 22.67
CA LEU A 47 3.63 -6.00 23.13
C LEU A 47 2.93 -5.66 24.46
N SER A 48 3.55 -4.86 25.32
CA SER A 48 2.96 -4.42 26.58
C SER A 48 1.80 -3.43 26.42
N LEU A 49 1.59 -2.87 25.22
CA LEU A 49 0.47 -1.98 24.91
C LEU A 49 -0.88 -2.71 24.86
N LEU A 50 -0.86 -4.04 24.70
CA LEU A 50 -2.08 -4.83 24.54
C LEU A 50 -2.73 -5.15 25.90
N PRO A 51 -4.07 -5.12 25.98
CA PRO A 51 -4.77 -5.69 27.13
C PRO A 51 -4.59 -7.21 27.17
N PRO A 52 -4.89 -7.88 28.31
CA PRO A 52 -4.89 -9.34 28.36
C PRO A 52 -5.82 -9.95 27.31
N MET A 53 -5.27 -10.82 26.46
CA MET A 53 -5.97 -11.50 25.37
C MET A 53 -5.51 -12.96 25.27
N ALA A 54 -6.40 -13.87 24.86
CA ALA A 54 -6.08 -15.29 24.67
C ALA A 54 -5.41 -15.52 23.30
N VAL A 55 -4.16 -15.07 23.17
CA VAL A 55 -3.35 -15.16 21.94
C VAL A 55 -1.88 -15.23 22.32
N ASP A 56 -1.11 -16.04 21.60
CA ASP A 56 0.35 -16.03 21.70
C ASP A 56 0.92 -15.11 20.62
N LEU A 57 1.89 -14.28 20.99
CA LEU A 57 2.52 -13.30 20.08
C LEU A 57 4.01 -13.56 19.96
N ARG A 58 4.50 -13.71 18.73
CA ARG A 58 5.92 -13.79 18.40
C ARG A 58 6.35 -12.52 17.68
N ALA A 59 7.06 -11.63 18.38
CA ALA A 59 7.58 -10.42 17.75
C ALA A 59 8.87 -10.69 16.96
N GLN A 60 8.99 -10.03 15.82
CA GLN A 60 10.18 -10.03 14.98
C GLN A 60 10.40 -8.62 14.43
N GLU A 61 11.59 -8.07 14.66
CA GLU A 61 12.00 -6.81 14.06
C GLU A 61 12.50 -7.07 12.63
N VAL A 62 11.85 -6.46 11.65
CA VAL A 62 12.20 -6.57 10.23
C VAL A 62 13.05 -5.39 9.79
N LEU A 63 12.64 -4.19 10.20
CA LEU A 63 13.24 -2.89 9.90
C LEU A 63 12.98 -1.91 11.05
N ALA A 64 13.74 -0.82 11.08
CA ALA A 64 13.51 0.34 11.93
C ALA A 64 13.70 1.63 11.11
N LYS A 65 12.77 1.89 10.19
CA LYS A 65 12.81 3.05 9.28
C LYS A 65 11.53 3.88 9.36
N ASP A 66 11.65 5.17 9.07
CA ASP A 66 10.51 6.03 8.78
C ASP A 66 9.87 5.56 7.47
N SER A 67 8.54 5.40 7.45
CA SER A 67 7.79 5.01 6.26
C SER A 67 8.00 5.94 5.07
N ALA A 68 8.24 7.23 5.30
CA ALA A 68 8.52 8.20 4.23
C ALA A 68 9.88 7.96 3.55
N SER A 69 10.78 7.19 4.18
CA SER A 69 12.11 6.86 3.66
C SER A 69 12.20 5.44 3.09
N LEU A 70 11.07 4.71 2.99
CA LEU A 70 11.07 3.34 2.47
C LEU A 70 11.27 3.33 0.95
N THR A 71 12.07 2.36 0.50
CA THR A 71 12.27 2.03 -0.91
C THR A 71 11.50 0.78 -1.31
N LEU A 72 11.43 0.45 -2.62
CA LEU A 72 10.87 -0.84 -3.06
C LEU A 72 11.66 -2.03 -2.49
N ALA A 73 12.97 -1.88 -2.27
CA ALA A 73 13.78 -2.90 -1.62
C ALA A 73 13.39 -3.10 -0.14
N ASP A 74 13.09 -2.02 0.57
CA ASP A 74 12.60 -2.11 1.96
C ASP A 74 11.20 -2.74 2.02
N MET A 75 10.29 -2.34 1.13
CA MET A 75 8.95 -2.94 1.02
C MET A 75 9.03 -4.43 0.67
N GLN A 76 9.94 -4.82 -0.23
CA GLN A 76 10.18 -6.23 -0.56
C GLN A 76 10.63 -7.01 0.66
N ARG A 77 11.56 -6.48 1.46
CA ARG A 77 12.02 -7.13 2.70
C ARG A 77 10.89 -7.35 3.70
N ILE A 78 9.97 -6.39 3.82
CA ILE A 78 8.77 -6.54 4.66
C ILE A 78 7.88 -7.64 4.10
N SER A 79 7.66 -7.66 2.80
CA SER A 79 6.86 -8.71 2.13
C SER A 79 7.47 -10.10 2.29
N ASP A 80 8.79 -10.24 2.15
CA ASP A 80 9.50 -11.51 2.34
C ASP A 80 9.34 -12.03 3.78
N ALA A 81 9.43 -11.12 4.77
CA ALA A 81 9.22 -11.47 6.18
C ALA A 81 7.77 -11.93 6.45
N VAL A 82 6.78 -11.30 5.81
CA VAL A 82 5.39 -11.77 5.86
C VAL A 82 5.27 -13.15 5.23
N GLY A 83 5.82 -13.36 4.03
CA GLY A 83 5.80 -14.66 3.35
C GLY A 83 6.42 -15.79 4.18
N ALA A 84 7.55 -15.52 4.82
CA ALA A 84 8.22 -16.46 5.73
C ALA A 84 7.35 -16.81 6.95
N ALA A 85 6.65 -15.82 7.53
CA ALA A 85 5.73 -16.05 8.64
C ALA A 85 4.48 -16.85 8.20
N LEU A 86 3.96 -16.57 7.00
CA LEU A 86 2.80 -17.28 6.45
C LEU A 86 3.09 -18.76 6.16
N ALA A 87 4.32 -19.08 5.74
CA ALA A 87 4.77 -20.43 5.45
C ALA A 87 4.85 -21.35 6.70
N ASP A 88 4.95 -20.77 7.90
CA ASP A 88 4.97 -21.51 9.16
C ASP A 88 3.55 -22.00 9.50
N PRO A 89 3.28 -23.32 9.53
CA PRO A 89 1.94 -23.86 9.78
C PRO A 89 1.44 -23.60 11.21
N GLN A 90 2.32 -23.27 12.15
CA GLN A 90 1.92 -22.92 13.52
C GLN A 90 1.37 -21.49 13.61
N ILE A 91 1.73 -20.62 12.67
CA ILE A 91 1.27 -19.23 12.63
C ILE A 91 -0.15 -19.18 12.07
N THR A 92 -1.05 -18.57 12.82
CA THR A 92 -2.46 -18.38 12.44
C THR A 92 -2.70 -17.05 11.74
N GLY A 93 -1.77 -16.09 11.83
CA GLY A 93 -1.87 -14.78 11.18
C GLY A 93 -0.66 -13.89 11.45
N VAL A 94 -0.59 -12.76 10.75
CA VAL A 94 0.52 -11.79 10.85
C VAL A 94 -0.03 -10.40 11.14
N ILE A 95 0.59 -9.70 12.08
CA ILE A 95 0.37 -8.26 12.32
C ILE A 95 1.64 -7.52 11.88
N ALA A 96 1.50 -6.52 11.02
CA ALA A 96 2.59 -5.66 10.60
C ALA A 96 2.43 -4.26 11.20
N LEU A 97 3.30 -3.92 12.16
CA LEU A 97 3.40 -2.57 12.72
C LEU A 97 4.24 -1.70 11.78
N HIS A 98 3.62 -0.66 11.23
CA HIS A 98 4.16 0.13 10.13
C HIS A 98 3.92 1.63 10.31
N GLY A 99 4.79 2.45 9.71
CA GLY A 99 4.58 3.89 9.62
C GLY A 99 3.46 4.24 8.63
N THR A 100 2.70 5.29 8.91
CA THR A 100 1.45 5.58 8.20
C THR A 100 1.64 6.17 6.80
N ASP A 101 2.81 6.73 6.46
CA ASP A 101 2.99 7.45 5.20
C ASP A 101 3.06 6.55 3.97
N ALA A 102 3.54 5.31 4.13
CA ALA A 102 3.69 4.33 3.04
C ALA A 102 3.03 2.98 3.37
N MET A 103 2.11 2.95 4.34
CA MET A 103 1.44 1.73 4.79
C MET A 103 0.55 1.14 3.68
N GLU A 104 -0.19 1.99 2.96
CA GLU A 104 -1.08 1.58 1.87
C GLU A 104 -0.33 0.92 0.70
N GLU A 105 0.92 1.36 0.45
CA GLU A 105 1.80 0.85 -0.60
C GLU A 105 2.36 -0.53 -0.21
N THR A 106 2.93 -0.62 0.99
CA THR A 106 3.54 -1.86 1.48
C THR A 106 2.51 -2.97 1.66
N ALA A 107 1.33 -2.63 2.21
CA ALA A 107 0.25 -3.59 2.41
C ALA A 107 -0.29 -4.12 1.07
N LEU A 108 -0.37 -3.27 0.03
CA LEU A 108 -0.74 -3.72 -1.31
C LEU A 108 0.31 -4.65 -1.91
N LEU A 109 1.61 -4.38 -1.75
CA LEU A 109 2.67 -5.27 -2.24
C LEU A 109 2.54 -6.67 -1.64
N VAL A 110 2.29 -6.76 -0.33
CA VAL A 110 2.07 -8.04 0.37
C VAL A 110 0.84 -8.77 -0.18
N GLN A 111 -0.26 -8.06 -0.42
CA GLN A 111 -1.47 -8.66 -1.00
C GLN A 111 -1.19 -9.24 -2.39
N LEU A 112 -0.45 -8.50 -3.21
CA LEU A 112 -0.11 -8.90 -4.57
C LEU A 112 0.83 -10.10 -4.59
N GLN A 113 1.84 -10.14 -3.72
CA GLN A 113 2.86 -11.19 -3.75
C GLN A 113 2.41 -12.51 -3.11
N HIS A 114 1.53 -12.46 -2.10
CA HIS A 114 1.21 -13.64 -1.30
C HIS A 114 -0.22 -14.16 -1.46
N GLY A 115 -1.20 -13.33 -1.82
CA GLY A 115 -2.62 -13.72 -1.84
C GLY A 115 -3.03 -14.54 -0.61
N PRO A 116 -2.80 -14.03 0.61
CA PRO A 116 -2.58 -14.88 1.77
C PRO A 116 -3.86 -15.55 2.26
N GLN A 117 -3.80 -16.86 2.53
CA GLN A 117 -4.91 -17.65 3.11
C GLN A 117 -5.04 -17.52 4.64
N LYS A 118 -4.14 -16.74 5.27
CA LYS A 118 -4.15 -16.40 6.68
C LYS A 118 -4.22 -14.87 6.79
N PRO A 119 -4.89 -14.31 7.81
CA PRO A 119 -5.02 -12.87 7.94
C PRO A 119 -3.65 -12.19 8.10
N VAL A 120 -3.43 -11.14 7.31
CA VAL A 120 -2.31 -10.21 7.47
C VAL A 120 -2.87 -8.83 7.74
N ILE A 121 -2.66 -8.31 8.94
CA ILE A 121 -3.22 -7.02 9.35
C ILE A 121 -2.10 -5.99 9.52
N PHE A 122 -2.11 -4.96 8.67
CA PHE A 122 -1.27 -3.79 8.84
C PHE A 122 -1.91 -2.81 9.82
N THR A 123 -1.10 -2.21 10.68
CA THR A 123 -1.55 -1.18 11.62
C THR A 123 -0.39 -0.26 12.04
N GLY A 124 -0.71 0.82 12.73
CA GLY A 124 0.26 1.81 13.20
C GLY A 124 -0.42 2.82 14.12
N ALA A 125 0.14 4.03 14.19
CA ALA A 125 -0.42 5.13 14.96
C ALA A 125 -0.35 6.43 14.15
N GLN A 126 -1.39 7.27 14.24
CA GLN A 126 -1.35 8.62 13.70
C GLN A 126 -0.56 9.55 14.63
N PHE A 127 -0.71 9.34 15.94
CA PHE A 127 -0.06 10.14 16.97
C PHE A 127 0.98 9.32 17.73
N ALA A 128 2.11 9.97 18.06
CA ALA A 128 3.20 9.36 18.84
C ALA A 128 2.71 8.84 20.20
N SER A 129 3.47 7.92 20.81
CA SER A 129 3.04 7.19 22.02
C SER A 129 2.76 8.10 23.22
N ASP A 130 3.45 9.23 23.30
CA ASP A 130 3.36 10.25 24.35
C ASP A 130 2.33 11.36 24.07
N HIS A 131 1.71 11.34 22.89
CA HIS A 131 0.69 12.32 22.53
C HIS A 131 -0.63 12.06 23.28
N PRO A 132 -1.38 13.09 23.76
CA PRO A 132 -2.65 12.91 24.49
C PRO A 132 -3.74 12.15 23.71
N ARG A 133 -3.66 12.17 22.38
CA ARG A 133 -4.54 11.44 21.46
C ARG A 133 -3.92 10.14 20.92
N SER A 134 -2.86 9.61 21.55
CA SER A 134 -2.18 8.39 21.09
C SER A 134 -3.18 7.27 20.83
N ASP A 135 -3.06 6.70 19.64
CA ASP A 135 -4.00 5.75 19.06
C ASP A 135 -3.37 4.37 18.81
N GLY A 136 -2.04 4.25 18.90
CA GLY A 136 -1.29 3.02 18.63
C GLY A 136 -1.77 1.80 19.42
N ALA A 137 -2.00 1.93 20.73
CA ALA A 137 -2.47 0.80 21.55
C ALA A 137 -3.88 0.32 21.13
N ARG A 138 -4.77 1.25 20.76
CA ARG A 138 -6.12 0.91 20.28
C ARG A 138 -6.05 0.24 18.91
N ASN A 139 -5.34 0.85 17.96
CA ASN A 139 -5.16 0.30 16.61
C ASN A 139 -4.51 -1.09 16.65
N PHE A 140 -3.50 -1.30 17.50
CA PHE A 140 -2.85 -2.60 17.65
C PHE A 140 -3.79 -3.64 18.27
N THR A 141 -4.56 -3.27 19.29
CA THR A 141 -5.58 -4.16 19.87
C THR A 141 -6.61 -4.59 18.81
N ASP A 142 -7.08 -3.63 18.00
CA ASP A 142 -8.05 -3.91 16.94
C ASP A 142 -7.45 -4.78 15.83
N ALA A 143 -6.17 -4.61 15.51
CA ALA A 143 -5.45 -5.46 14.56
C ALA A 143 -5.36 -6.92 15.04
N VAL A 144 -5.02 -7.13 16.31
CA VAL A 144 -4.99 -8.48 16.92
C VAL A 144 -6.40 -9.09 16.91
N ARG A 145 -7.43 -8.33 17.29
CA ARG A 145 -8.82 -8.81 17.24
C ARG A 145 -9.23 -9.20 15.81
N ALA A 146 -8.89 -8.38 14.81
CA ALA A 146 -9.21 -8.65 13.41
C ALA A 146 -8.54 -9.94 12.91
N ALA A 147 -7.29 -10.19 13.30
CA ALA A 147 -6.56 -11.41 12.93
C ALA A 147 -7.09 -12.68 13.63
N LEU A 148 -7.80 -12.56 14.75
CA LEU A 148 -8.39 -13.68 15.48
C LEU A 148 -9.83 -14.02 15.03
N GLN A 149 -10.48 -13.11 14.29
CA GLN A 149 -11.83 -13.37 13.78
C GLN A 149 -11.79 -14.32 12.58
N PRO A 150 -12.75 -15.25 12.45
CA PRO A 150 -12.93 -16.01 11.22
C PRO A 150 -13.19 -15.08 10.04
N GLN A 151 -12.44 -15.24 8.95
CA GLN A 151 -12.59 -14.47 7.72
C GLN A 151 -12.97 -15.42 6.58
N ALA A 152 -14.03 -15.08 5.84
CA ALA A 152 -14.48 -15.90 4.70
C ALA A 152 -13.48 -15.86 3.53
N ASP A 153 -12.80 -14.72 3.37
CA ASP A 153 -11.74 -14.51 2.39
C ASP A 153 -10.57 -13.83 3.12
N PRO A 154 -9.70 -14.61 3.79
CA PRO A 154 -8.52 -14.07 4.45
C PRO A 154 -7.65 -13.35 3.44
N GLY A 155 -7.12 -12.19 3.81
CA GLY A 155 -6.31 -11.36 2.93
C GLY A 155 -5.48 -10.37 3.72
N VAL A 156 -4.94 -9.38 3.02
CA VAL A 156 -4.31 -8.24 3.67
C VAL A 156 -5.36 -7.16 3.95
N ALA A 157 -5.41 -6.72 5.20
CA ALA A 157 -6.26 -5.62 5.63
C ALA A 157 -5.47 -4.62 6.48
N LEU A 158 -6.05 -3.44 6.65
CA LEU A 158 -5.54 -2.39 7.52
C LEU A 158 -6.50 -2.17 8.69
N ALA A 159 -6.01 -2.26 9.93
CA ALA A 159 -6.76 -1.94 11.13
C ALA A 159 -6.30 -0.58 11.68
N PHE A 160 -7.13 0.45 11.54
CA PHE A 160 -6.77 1.82 11.92
C PHE A 160 -8.00 2.67 12.18
N GLY A 161 -7.98 3.53 13.20
CA GLY A 161 -9.07 4.46 13.49
C GLY A 161 -10.41 3.76 13.81
N GLY A 162 -10.35 2.55 14.38
CA GLY A 162 -11.53 1.74 14.68
C GLY A 162 -12.17 1.05 13.47
N GLN A 163 -11.50 1.04 12.31
CA GLN A 163 -11.96 0.36 11.09
C GLN A 163 -10.98 -0.73 10.67
N VAL A 164 -11.51 -1.78 10.05
CA VAL A 164 -10.73 -2.81 9.35
C VAL A 164 -11.10 -2.73 7.88
N MET A 165 -10.13 -2.39 7.02
CA MET A 165 -10.35 -2.11 5.60
C MET A 165 -9.50 -3.02 4.72
N PRO A 166 -10.04 -3.59 3.62
CA PRO A 166 -9.21 -4.27 2.63
C PRO A 166 -8.29 -3.26 1.93
N VAL A 167 -7.13 -3.73 1.49
CA VAL A 167 -6.06 -2.86 0.98
C VAL A 167 -6.30 -2.29 -0.41
N TRP A 168 -7.12 -2.92 -1.25
CA TRP A 168 -7.31 -2.47 -2.63
C TRP A 168 -8.06 -1.14 -2.70
N GLY A 169 -7.41 -0.12 -3.29
CA GLY A 169 -7.92 1.25 -3.35
C GLY A 169 -7.80 2.02 -2.04
N LEU A 170 -7.03 1.52 -1.07
CA LEU A 170 -6.77 2.21 0.18
C LEU A 170 -5.84 3.40 -0.03
N TYR A 171 -6.10 4.50 0.67
CA TYR A 171 -5.20 5.64 0.73
C TYR A 171 -5.31 6.39 2.08
N LYS A 172 -4.24 7.09 2.48
CA LYS A 172 -4.22 8.01 3.62
C LYS A 172 -4.79 9.36 3.17
N PHE A 173 -5.98 9.71 3.66
CA PHE A 173 -6.69 10.94 3.27
C PHE A 173 -6.40 12.13 4.20
N SER A 174 -5.94 11.87 5.43
CA SER A 174 -5.68 12.92 6.43
C SER A 174 -4.27 12.82 7.01
N THR A 175 -3.71 13.99 7.33
CA THR A 175 -2.40 14.14 7.97
C THR A 175 -2.49 14.25 9.49
N ASP A 176 -3.68 14.46 10.06
CA ASP A 176 -3.85 14.78 11.49
C ASP A 176 -5.12 14.19 12.14
N ALA A 177 -5.87 13.34 11.43
CA ALA A 177 -7.06 12.68 11.97
C ALA A 177 -6.76 11.24 12.42
N PRO A 178 -7.32 10.76 13.55
CA PRO A 178 -7.10 9.40 14.05
C PRO A 178 -7.66 8.30 13.13
N ASP A 179 -8.58 8.66 12.24
CA ASP A 179 -9.20 7.79 11.25
C ASP A 179 -8.61 8.03 9.85
N ALA A 180 -7.31 8.30 9.73
CA ALA A 180 -6.64 8.84 8.54
C ALA A 180 -6.73 8.07 7.21
N PHE A 181 -7.29 6.85 7.19
CA PHE A 181 -7.33 6.00 5.99
C PHE A 181 -8.76 5.84 5.44
N ARG A 182 -8.87 5.78 4.12
CA ARG A 182 -10.12 5.55 3.38
C ARG A 182 -9.87 4.64 2.18
N ARG A 183 -10.96 4.19 1.56
CA ARG A 183 -10.94 3.51 0.27
C ARG A 183 -11.58 4.39 -0.78
N VAL A 184 -11.04 4.39 -2.01
CA VAL A 184 -11.59 5.15 -3.13
C VAL A 184 -13.00 4.68 -3.51
N ALA A 185 -13.23 3.36 -3.48
CA ALA A 185 -14.50 2.73 -3.80
C ALA A 185 -14.56 1.31 -3.22
N ASP A 186 -15.77 0.75 -3.12
CA ASP A 186 -16.01 -0.64 -2.74
C ASP A 186 -15.87 -1.59 -3.95
N GLU A 187 -14.77 -1.44 -4.71
CA GLU A 187 -14.40 -2.36 -5.79
C GLU A 187 -13.28 -3.30 -5.30
N GLY A 188 -13.39 -4.58 -5.63
CA GLY A 188 -12.40 -5.60 -5.28
C GLY A 188 -11.16 -5.55 -6.17
N ALA A 189 -10.12 -6.31 -5.78
CA ALA A 189 -8.96 -6.49 -6.62
C ALA A 189 -9.32 -7.27 -7.90
N THR A 190 -8.68 -6.90 -9.00
CA THR A 190 -8.85 -7.51 -10.34
C THR A 190 -7.78 -8.58 -10.62
N ILE A 191 -6.77 -8.68 -9.76
CA ILE A 191 -5.70 -9.67 -9.81
C ILE A 191 -6.17 -10.98 -9.15
N SER A 192 -6.22 -12.06 -9.92
CA SER A 192 -6.69 -13.39 -9.47
C SER A 192 -5.59 -14.33 -9.01
N HIS A 193 -4.32 -14.00 -9.24
CA HIS A 193 -3.17 -14.84 -8.90
C HIS A 193 -2.03 -14.01 -8.29
N PRO A 194 -1.24 -14.58 -7.36
CA PRO A 194 -0.09 -13.89 -6.80
C PRO A 194 0.95 -13.48 -7.85
N LEU A 195 1.65 -12.37 -7.59
CA LEU A 195 2.70 -11.78 -8.40
C LEU A 195 4.05 -11.86 -7.65
N PRO A 196 4.63 -13.06 -7.45
CA PRO A 196 5.69 -13.31 -6.46
C PRO A 196 7.07 -12.71 -6.79
N ALA A 197 7.31 -12.26 -8.03
CA ALA A 197 8.63 -11.74 -8.39
C ALA A 197 9.03 -10.50 -7.55
N PRO A 198 10.31 -10.37 -7.18
CA PRO A 198 10.78 -9.27 -6.34
C PRO A 198 10.76 -7.93 -7.09
N VAL A 199 10.42 -6.86 -6.37
CA VAL A 199 10.37 -5.49 -6.94
C VAL A 199 11.59 -4.64 -6.61
N SER A 200 12.55 -5.15 -5.85
CA SER A 200 13.67 -4.39 -5.25
C SER A 200 14.51 -3.59 -6.25
N ASP A 201 14.73 -4.14 -7.45
CA ASP A 201 15.60 -3.55 -8.48
C ASP A 201 14.84 -2.73 -9.52
N LEU A 202 13.52 -2.58 -9.35
CA LEU A 202 12.71 -1.79 -10.27
C LEU A 202 12.71 -0.31 -9.92
N ARG A 203 12.62 0.50 -10.97
CA ARG A 203 12.30 1.91 -10.87
C ARG A 203 10.97 2.18 -11.57
N VAL A 204 9.99 2.62 -10.80
CA VAL A 204 8.71 3.14 -11.28
C VAL A 204 8.48 4.47 -10.58
N ASP A 205 8.34 5.53 -11.35
CA ASP A 205 8.25 6.90 -10.83
C ASP A 205 6.82 7.44 -10.97
N ILE A 206 6.43 8.30 -10.03
CA ILE A 206 5.17 9.05 -10.08
C ILE A 206 5.48 10.49 -10.53
N ILE A 207 4.82 10.95 -11.59
CA ILE A 207 4.96 12.30 -12.12
C ILE A 207 3.65 13.06 -11.90
N ALA A 208 3.71 14.18 -11.19
CA ALA A 208 2.55 15.01 -10.91
C ALA A 208 2.20 15.90 -12.13
N ALA A 209 0.97 15.81 -12.60
CA ALA A 209 0.46 16.75 -13.59
C ALA A 209 -0.10 18.01 -12.91
N HIS A 210 0.13 19.15 -13.55
CA HIS A 210 -0.33 20.47 -13.18
C HIS A 210 -0.61 21.30 -14.46
N PRO A 211 -1.35 22.41 -14.37
CA PRO A 211 -1.41 23.36 -15.48
C PRO A 211 -0.01 23.75 -15.93
N GLY A 212 0.26 23.63 -17.23
CA GLY A 212 1.58 23.89 -17.81
C GLY A 212 2.60 22.75 -17.66
N SER A 213 2.22 21.56 -17.18
CA SER A 213 3.11 20.38 -17.28
C SER A 213 3.40 20.04 -18.74
N ASP A 214 4.58 19.52 -19.00
CA ASP A 214 5.03 19.02 -20.29
C ASP A 214 5.66 17.63 -20.13
N GLY A 215 6.45 17.20 -21.12
CA GLY A 215 7.13 15.91 -21.12
C GLY A 215 8.40 15.82 -20.27
N LEU A 216 8.94 16.93 -19.75
CA LEU A 216 10.31 16.97 -19.22
C LEU A 216 10.55 15.96 -18.11
N LEU A 217 9.67 15.92 -17.10
CA LEU A 217 9.84 15.04 -15.94
C LEU A 217 9.63 13.55 -16.29
N LEU A 218 8.70 13.28 -17.22
CA LEU A 218 8.46 11.93 -17.74
C LEU A 218 9.71 11.43 -18.49
N GLU A 219 10.22 12.23 -19.42
CA GLU A 219 11.37 11.88 -20.26
C GLU A 219 12.64 11.73 -19.41
N ALA A 220 12.86 12.62 -18.44
CA ALA A 220 13.98 12.53 -17.50
C ALA A 220 13.93 11.25 -16.66
N SER A 221 12.74 10.84 -16.23
CA SER A 221 12.56 9.60 -15.46
C SER A 221 12.90 8.36 -16.29
N LEU A 222 12.41 8.28 -17.54
CA LEU A 222 12.74 7.19 -18.47
C LEU A 222 14.23 7.16 -18.79
N ALA A 223 14.85 8.30 -19.07
CA ALA A 223 16.29 8.42 -19.31
C ALA A 223 17.12 7.95 -18.10
N ALA A 224 16.58 8.10 -16.89
CA ALA A 224 17.20 7.63 -15.65
C ALA A 224 16.86 6.17 -15.29
N GLY A 225 16.26 5.42 -16.23
CA GLY A 225 16.05 3.98 -16.14
C GLY A 225 14.71 3.54 -15.57
N ALA A 226 13.71 4.43 -15.47
CA ALA A 226 12.38 4.02 -15.07
C ALA A 226 11.77 3.03 -16.08
N ARG A 227 11.25 1.91 -15.57
CA ARG A 227 10.62 0.83 -16.36
C ARG A 227 9.13 1.06 -16.57
N GLY A 228 8.54 1.97 -15.81
CA GLY A 228 7.15 2.40 -15.92
C GLY A 228 6.94 3.75 -15.26
N ILE A 229 5.90 4.46 -15.69
CA ILE A 229 5.54 5.79 -15.21
C ILE A 229 4.10 5.78 -14.73
N VAL A 230 3.85 6.38 -13.57
CA VAL A 230 2.51 6.71 -13.10
C VAL A 230 2.31 8.22 -13.17
N ILE A 231 1.29 8.68 -13.87
CA ILE A 231 0.90 10.10 -13.90
C ILE A 231 -0.13 10.34 -12.81
N ALA A 232 0.16 11.23 -11.86
CA ALA A 232 -0.85 11.78 -10.95
C ALA A 232 -1.58 12.93 -11.66
N ALA A 233 -2.59 12.56 -12.47
CA ALA A 233 -3.27 13.47 -13.38
C ALA A 233 -4.26 14.41 -12.68
N LEU A 234 -4.74 15.41 -13.43
CA LEU A 234 -5.76 16.36 -13.00
C LEU A 234 -7.16 15.75 -13.10
N GLY A 235 -8.06 16.04 -12.17
CA GLY A 235 -9.48 15.68 -12.28
C GLY A 235 -9.69 14.18 -12.52
N SER A 236 -10.50 13.84 -13.52
CA SER A 236 -10.84 12.46 -13.89
C SER A 236 -9.78 11.73 -14.73
N GLY A 237 -8.51 12.15 -14.64
CA GLY A 237 -7.43 11.64 -15.49
C GLY A 237 -7.16 12.54 -16.70
N ASN A 238 -6.96 13.84 -16.50
CA ASN A 238 -6.66 14.82 -17.56
C ASN A 238 -5.25 15.41 -17.39
N ALA A 239 -4.68 15.88 -18.49
CA ALA A 239 -3.34 16.42 -18.64
C ALA A 239 -3.32 17.62 -19.61
N THR A 240 -2.13 18.07 -20.00
CA THR A 240 -1.90 19.04 -21.07
C THR A 240 -1.66 18.32 -22.40
N PRO A 241 -1.92 18.97 -23.56
CA PRO A 241 -1.56 18.41 -24.87
C PRO A 241 -0.08 18.05 -25.00
N GLU A 242 0.80 18.83 -24.39
CA GLU A 242 2.25 18.60 -24.38
C GLU A 242 2.61 17.30 -23.65
N LEU A 243 1.98 17.04 -22.50
CA LEU A 243 2.17 15.79 -21.77
C LEU A 243 1.55 14.61 -22.53
N VAL A 244 0.39 14.76 -23.18
CA VAL A 244 -0.17 13.71 -24.04
C VAL A 244 0.79 13.34 -25.18
N ALA A 245 1.42 14.33 -25.81
CA ALA A 245 2.41 14.10 -26.86
C ALA A 245 3.65 13.37 -26.32
N ALA A 246 4.11 13.69 -25.10
CA ALA A 246 5.22 13.00 -24.44
C ALA A 246 4.88 11.56 -24.09
N ILE A 247 3.66 11.31 -23.59
CA ILE A 247 3.14 9.96 -23.34
C ILE A 247 3.17 9.14 -24.63
N ALA A 248 2.67 9.69 -25.76
CA ALA A 248 2.68 8.98 -27.04
C ALA A 248 4.11 8.58 -27.47
N ARG A 249 5.10 9.48 -27.31
CA ARG A 249 6.52 9.17 -27.59
C ARG A 249 7.02 8.03 -26.70
N ALA A 250 6.82 8.14 -25.39
CA ALA A 250 7.25 7.13 -24.44
C ALA A 250 6.61 5.75 -24.69
N ARG A 251 5.32 5.73 -25.04
CA ARG A 251 4.63 4.49 -25.41
C ARG A 251 5.19 3.87 -26.69
N ASN A 252 5.55 4.68 -27.69
CA ASN A 252 6.22 4.19 -28.91
C ASN A 252 7.62 3.62 -28.64
N GLU A 253 8.28 4.05 -27.58
CA GLU A 253 9.57 3.52 -27.11
C GLU A 253 9.42 2.31 -26.17
N GLY A 254 8.19 1.84 -25.93
CA GLY A 254 7.90 0.64 -25.16
C GLY A 254 7.76 0.85 -23.65
N ALA A 255 7.74 2.11 -23.17
CA ALA A 255 7.45 2.38 -21.77
C ALA A 255 5.97 2.10 -21.45
N VAL A 256 5.69 1.62 -20.24
CA VAL A 256 4.32 1.50 -19.73
C VAL A 256 3.97 2.78 -18.96
N VAL A 257 2.87 3.43 -19.35
CA VAL A 257 2.38 4.65 -18.70
C VAL A 257 0.99 4.40 -18.14
N VAL A 258 0.84 4.59 -16.83
CA VAL A 258 -0.43 4.49 -16.10
C VAL A 258 -0.90 5.88 -15.68
N VAL A 259 -2.14 6.22 -15.95
CA VAL A 259 -2.81 7.46 -15.52
C VAL A 259 -3.60 7.14 -14.26
N SER A 260 -3.16 7.71 -13.13
CA SER A 260 -3.94 7.82 -11.90
C SER A 260 -4.41 9.28 -11.73
N SER A 261 -4.96 9.64 -10.59
CA SER A 261 -5.39 11.01 -10.30
C SER A 261 -4.86 11.50 -8.96
N ARG A 262 -4.56 12.79 -8.89
CA ARG A 262 -4.32 13.49 -7.62
C ARG A 262 -5.60 13.70 -6.81
N VAL A 263 -6.78 13.53 -7.42
CA VAL A 263 -8.07 13.66 -6.74
C VAL A 263 -8.27 12.41 -5.88
N PRO A 264 -8.46 12.54 -4.55
CA PRO A 264 -8.45 11.38 -3.65
C PRO A 264 -9.61 10.41 -3.87
N GLU A 265 -10.78 10.89 -4.28
CA GLU A 265 -12.00 10.06 -4.41
C GLU A 265 -12.59 10.11 -5.82
N GLY A 266 -13.44 9.13 -6.13
CA GLY A 266 -14.10 8.99 -7.44
C GLY A 266 -13.38 8.05 -8.41
N LEU A 267 -14.14 7.53 -9.37
CA LEU A 267 -13.65 6.62 -10.41
C LEU A 267 -13.07 7.42 -11.58
N LEU A 268 -11.90 7.01 -12.08
CA LEU A 268 -11.36 7.59 -13.30
C LEU A 268 -12.15 7.10 -14.51
N SER A 269 -12.60 8.04 -15.35
CA SER A 269 -13.33 7.76 -16.57
C SER A 269 -12.75 8.64 -17.70
N PRO A 270 -12.01 8.06 -18.66
CA PRO A 270 -11.29 8.80 -19.69
C PRO A 270 -12.21 9.24 -20.85
N ILE A 271 -13.14 10.14 -20.55
CA ILE A 271 -14.17 10.59 -21.50
C ILE A 271 -13.85 11.93 -22.18
N TYR A 272 -13.03 12.77 -21.55
CA TYR A 272 -12.72 14.10 -22.07
C TYR A 272 -11.65 14.01 -23.16
N GLY A 273 -11.90 14.65 -24.31
CA GLY A 273 -10.93 14.87 -25.38
C GLY A 273 -10.61 16.37 -25.53
N GLY A 274 -9.91 16.73 -26.62
CA GLY A 274 -9.55 18.12 -26.92
C GLY A 274 -8.06 18.43 -26.81
N GLY A 275 -7.23 17.41 -26.77
CA GLY A 275 -5.77 17.47 -26.80
C GLY A 275 -5.12 17.02 -25.50
N GLY A 276 -5.75 17.27 -24.35
CA GLY A 276 -5.21 16.97 -23.02
C GLY A 276 -6.08 16.05 -22.16
N GLY A 277 -7.25 15.64 -22.62
CA GLY A 277 -8.17 14.88 -21.77
C GLY A 277 -7.78 13.41 -21.61
N GLY A 278 -8.39 12.70 -20.65
CA GLY A 278 -8.13 11.27 -20.43
C GLY A 278 -8.40 10.38 -21.65
N HIS A 279 -9.35 10.77 -22.51
CA HIS A 279 -9.55 10.09 -23.80
C HIS A 279 -8.32 10.21 -24.69
N ASP A 280 -7.70 11.39 -24.75
CA ASP A 280 -6.49 11.63 -25.54
C ASP A 280 -5.29 10.88 -24.96
N MET A 281 -5.15 10.82 -23.63
CA MET A 281 -4.12 9.99 -22.98
C MET A 281 -4.28 8.50 -23.28
N ARG A 282 -5.52 7.98 -23.29
CA ARG A 282 -5.79 6.59 -23.70
C ARG A 282 -5.42 6.36 -25.16
N ARG A 283 -5.77 7.29 -26.06
CA ARG A 283 -5.37 7.24 -27.47
C ARG A 283 -3.86 7.31 -27.67
N ALA A 284 -3.14 8.00 -26.80
CA ALA A 284 -1.68 8.01 -26.74
C ALA A 284 -1.10 6.71 -26.18
N GLY A 285 -1.94 5.75 -25.78
CA GLY A 285 -1.56 4.44 -25.28
C GLY A 285 -1.50 4.35 -23.76
N ALA A 286 -1.91 5.34 -22.98
CA ALA A 286 -1.87 5.23 -21.53
C ALA A 286 -2.99 4.33 -20.95
N ILE A 287 -2.66 3.59 -19.90
CA ILE A 287 -3.59 2.73 -19.14
C ILE A 287 -4.19 3.54 -17.99
N HIS A 288 -5.49 3.45 -17.71
CA HIS A 288 -6.10 4.25 -16.64
C HIS A 288 -6.34 3.44 -15.37
N ALA A 289 -5.77 3.89 -14.25
CA ALA A 289 -6.04 3.32 -12.94
C ALA A 289 -7.42 3.81 -12.44
N ARG A 290 -8.44 2.94 -12.53
CA ARG A 290 -9.82 3.29 -12.18
C ARG A 290 -9.97 3.71 -10.71
N VAL A 291 -9.40 2.91 -9.81
CA VAL A 291 -9.52 3.09 -8.35
C VAL A 291 -8.19 3.36 -7.65
N LEU A 292 -7.07 2.89 -8.17
CA LEU A 292 -5.78 3.01 -7.49
C LEU A 292 -5.19 4.41 -7.64
N ARG A 293 -4.89 5.04 -6.49
CA ARG A 293 -4.19 6.32 -6.41
C ARG A 293 -2.69 6.16 -6.65
N PRO A 294 -1.93 7.25 -6.91
CA PRO A 294 -0.59 7.15 -7.47
C PRO A 294 0.35 6.21 -6.70
N GLY A 295 0.31 6.22 -5.37
CA GLY A 295 1.09 5.29 -4.53
C GLY A 295 0.78 3.83 -4.84
N GLN A 296 -0.47 3.41 -4.67
CA GLN A 296 -0.90 2.04 -4.98
C GLN A 296 -0.75 1.67 -6.46
N ALA A 297 -1.00 2.60 -7.38
CA ALA A 297 -0.82 2.37 -8.81
C ALA A 297 0.66 2.09 -9.16
N ARG A 298 1.59 2.79 -8.51
CA ARG A 298 3.03 2.54 -8.65
C ARG A 298 3.40 1.14 -8.17
N ILE A 299 2.85 0.69 -7.04
CA ILE A 299 3.12 -0.65 -6.51
C ILE A 299 2.58 -1.76 -7.42
N LEU A 300 1.35 -1.63 -7.90
CA LEU A 300 0.78 -2.61 -8.84
C LEU A 300 1.61 -2.67 -10.13
N LEU A 301 1.97 -1.51 -10.71
CA LEU A 301 2.78 -1.47 -11.91
C LEU A 301 4.16 -2.10 -11.69
N ALA A 302 4.82 -1.82 -10.57
CA ALA A 302 6.10 -2.45 -10.22
C ALA A 302 5.97 -3.97 -10.11
N ALA A 303 4.96 -4.48 -9.40
CA ALA A 303 4.72 -5.91 -9.27
C ALA A 303 4.47 -6.59 -10.62
N MET A 304 3.65 -6.00 -11.49
CA MET A 304 3.35 -6.58 -12.80
C MET A 304 4.56 -6.56 -13.75
N LEU A 305 5.34 -5.48 -13.74
CA LEU A 305 6.58 -5.40 -14.52
C LEU A 305 7.63 -6.42 -14.03
N ALA A 306 7.75 -6.63 -12.71
CA ALA A 306 8.65 -7.63 -12.14
C ALA A 306 8.29 -9.06 -12.59
N ASN A 307 6.99 -9.34 -12.73
CA ASN A 307 6.47 -10.64 -13.12
C ASN A 307 6.36 -10.80 -14.66
N GLY A 308 6.81 -9.82 -15.43
CA GLY A 308 6.82 -9.90 -16.90
C GLY A 308 5.41 -9.92 -17.52
N CYS A 309 4.40 -9.38 -16.85
CA CYS A 309 3.04 -9.29 -17.37
C CYS A 309 3.02 -8.50 -18.69
N CYS A 310 2.23 -8.97 -19.65
CA CYS A 310 2.01 -8.27 -20.90
C CYS A 310 1.09 -7.06 -20.70
N GLU A 311 1.05 -6.18 -21.70
CA GLU A 311 0.25 -4.95 -21.65
C GLU A 311 -1.24 -5.21 -21.38
N THR A 312 -1.82 -6.26 -21.97
CA THR A 312 -3.22 -6.61 -21.77
C THR A 312 -3.51 -6.99 -20.32
N GLU A 313 -2.62 -7.75 -19.69
CA GLU A 313 -2.75 -8.11 -18.27
C GLU A 313 -2.67 -6.85 -17.40
N ILE A 314 -1.70 -5.97 -17.68
CA ILE A 314 -1.56 -4.69 -16.97
C ILE A 314 -2.81 -3.83 -17.13
N ALA A 315 -3.33 -3.67 -18.34
CA ALA A 315 -4.54 -2.90 -18.60
C ALA A 315 -5.74 -3.46 -17.82
N ASN A 316 -5.97 -4.76 -17.87
CA ASN A 316 -7.07 -5.41 -17.14
C ASN A 316 -6.96 -5.22 -15.63
N ALA A 317 -5.75 -5.25 -15.07
CA ALA A 317 -5.53 -5.05 -13.65
C ALA A 317 -5.91 -3.63 -13.19
N PHE A 318 -5.64 -2.62 -14.01
CA PHE A 318 -5.93 -1.22 -13.67
C PHE A 318 -7.35 -0.77 -13.99
N GLU A 319 -7.95 -1.30 -15.07
CA GLU A 319 -9.21 -0.81 -15.63
C GLU A 319 -10.43 -1.62 -15.17
N GLY A 320 -10.20 -2.83 -14.65
CA GLY A 320 -11.24 -3.83 -14.47
C GLY A 320 -11.50 -4.63 -15.74
N THR A 321 -12.23 -5.74 -15.62
CA THR A 321 -12.68 -6.48 -16.81
C THR A 321 -13.75 -5.67 -17.55
N PRO A 322 -13.77 -5.69 -18.91
CA PRO A 322 -14.69 -4.90 -19.73
C PRO A 322 -16.17 -5.01 -19.33
N ASP A 323 -16.60 -6.13 -18.74
CA ASP A 323 -17.97 -6.39 -18.29
C ASP A 323 -18.38 -5.59 -17.03
N THR A 324 -17.45 -4.91 -16.37
CA THR A 324 -17.70 -4.12 -15.15
C THR A 324 -17.81 -2.61 -15.40
N VAL A 325 -17.80 -2.17 -16.67
CA VAL A 325 -18.12 -0.79 -17.03
C VAL A 325 -19.65 -0.63 -16.98
N PRO A 326 -20.21 0.13 -16.02
CA PRO A 326 -21.64 0.41 -16.05
C PRO A 326 -21.91 1.18 -17.34
N GLN A 327 -22.78 0.65 -18.19
CA GLN A 327 -23.34 1.43 -19.30
C GLN A 327 -23.88 2.73 -18.69
N SER A 328 -23.41 3.87 -19.22
CA SER A 328 -23.71 5.22 -18.74
C SER A 328 -25.15 5.35 -18.26
N ARG A 329 -25.36 5.82 -17.02
CA ARG A 329 -26.69 6.25 -16.59
C ARG A 329 -27.17 7.36 -17.55
N PRO A 330 -28.39 7.26 -18.10
CA PRO A 330 -28.95 8.35 -18.89
C PRO A 330 -29.09 9.60 -17.99
N ALA A 331 -28.87 10.76 -18.63
CA ALA A 331 -28.82 12.09 -18.04
C ALA A 331 -30.03 12.45 -17.18
#